data_AF-A0A0B1P9I7-F1
#
_entry.id   AF-A0A0B1P9I7-F1
#
_cell.length_a   1.000
_cell.length_b   1.000
_cell.length_c   1.000
_cell.angle_alpha   90.00
_cell.angle_beta   90.00
_cell.angle_gamma   90.00
#
_symmetry.space_group_name_H-M   'P 1'
#
loop_
_entity.id
_entity.type
_entity.pdbx_description
1 polymer ?
#
loop_
_entity_poly.entity_id
_entity_poly.type
_entity_poly.pdbx_seq_one_letter_code
_entity_poly.pdbx_strand_id
1 'polypeptide(L)'
;METSTYDSCLLYTKDTTNPNDDFGIVGLQTDDTLTVGSDGFLKREKEAIEKAGFIHKPIDILTPENNLNFNGSILSLKDNNITVTQRQQISNIKKIDLSQPLNLLKTHYTAQRARGAYVATVSQPEASFALSHAAQCKEPTAIDVEKLNKCLEWQIKNIDRGIKFVKLDLASIKIVVFTDSAFANNSDYSSQIGYVIVLADDSKNANILHWSSTKCRRVTRSVLASELYALVHGFDMASVIKTTLEKILKPWHSSPIPLITCTDSHSLFDCLVKIGTTNEKRLMIDIMCLRQAYERREITEIVWIPGQSNPADSMTKEREKCCKALKNLIDNNVVDIDPYGWVQRS
;
A
#
# COMPACT_ATOMS: atom_id res chain seq x y z
N MET A 1 24.99 3.98 7.92
CA MET A 1 23.65 3.86 7.32
C MET A 1 23.81 3.53 5.84
N GLU A 2 22.95 2.67 5.30
CA GLU A 2 22.77 2.40 3.86
C GLU A 2 21.38 2.88 3.44
N THR A 3 21.25 3.38 2.22
CA THR A 3 19.95 3.76 1.62
C THR A 3 19.20 2.53 1.13
N SER A 4 17.86 2.52 1.26
CA SER A 4 17.03 1.57 0.53
C SER A 4 17.30 1.67 -0.96
N THR A 5 17.20 0.52 -1.65
CA THR A 5 17.38 0.43 -3.11
C THR A 5 16.26 1.09 -3.89
N TYR A 6 15.14 1.42 -3.25
CA TYR A 6 13.99 2.04 -3.88
C TYR A 6 13.76 3.48 -3.44
N ASP A 7 13.82 3.73 -2.12
CA ASP A 7 13.64 5.06 -1.57
C ASP A 7 14.95 5.56 -0.95
N SER A 8 15.59 6.52 -1.62
CA SER A 8 16.82 7.16 -1.12
C SER A 8 16.62 7.91 0.19
N CYS A 9 15.37 8.21 0.56
CA CYS A 9 14.99 8.85 1.81
C CYS A 9 14.72 7.84 2.94
N LEU A 10 14.85 6.54 2.70
CA LEU A 10 14.82 5.52 3.75
C LEU A 10 16.22 4.96 3.99
N LEU A 11 16.74 5.19 5.19
CA LEU A 11 18.07 4.76 5.61
C LEU A 11 17.95 3.67 6.68
N TYR A 12 18.84 2.68 6.69
CA TYR A 12 18.94 1.69 7.76
C TYR A 12 20.40 1.35 8.10
N THR A 13 20.65 0.84 9.31
CA THR A 13 21.99 0.42 9.71
C THR A 13 22.43 -0.79 8.90
N LYS A 14 23.63 -0.70 8.32
CA LYS A 14 24.27 -1.81 7.63
C LYS A 14 25.06 -2.66 8.62
N ASP A 15 24.92 -3.98 8.53
CA ASP A 15 25.73 -4.97 9.24
C ASP A 15 25.92 -4.65 10.74
N THR A 16 24.84 -4.82 11.51
CA THR A 16 24.85 -4.66 12.97
C THR A 16 25.58 -5.83 13.65
N THR A 17 26.72 -5.57 14.29
CA THR A 17 27.42 -6.57 15.13
C THR A 17 26.67 -6.82 16.44
N ASN A 18 26.00 -5.79 16.98
CA ASN A 18 25.07 -5.89 18.08
C ASN A 18 23.76 -5.16 17.74
N PRO A 19 22.73 -5.85 17.21
CA PRO A 19 21.46 -5.23 16.82
C PRO A 19 20.73 -4.55 17.98
N ASN A 20 20.99 -4.98 19.21
CA ASN A 20 20.37 -4.38 20.40
C ASN A 20 20.95 -3.01 20.75
N ASP A 21 22.13 -2.66 20.24
CA ASP A 21 22.78 -1.38 20.53
C ASP A 21 23.01 -0.53 19.27
N ASP A 22 23.11 -1.14 18.08
CA ASP A 22 23.51 -0.45 16.86
C ASP A 22 22.43 -0.30 15.77
N PHE A 23 21.25 -0.86 15.98
CA PHE A 23 20.21 -0.83 14.97
C PHE A 23 19.51 0.52 14.87
N GLY A 24 19.32 0.99 13.65
CA GLY A 24 18.58 2.21 13.35
C GLY A 24 17.96 2.15 11.95
N ILE A 25 16.79 2.75 11.82
CA ILE A 25 16.08 3.06 10.58
C ILE A 25 15.69 4.52 10.66
N VAL A 26 15.98 5.30 9.63
CA VAL A 26 15.60 6.71 9.54
C VAL A 26 14.87 6.93 8.23
N GLY A 27 13.59 7.30 8.31
CA GLY A 27 12.81 7.78 7.18
C GLY A 27 12.82 9.31 7.15
N LEU A 28 13.13 9.89 6.01
CA LEU A 28 13.09 11.33 5.80
C LEU A 28 11.93 11.69 4.87
N GLN A 29 11.17 12.72 5.23
CA GLN A 29 10.19 13.29 4.33
C GLN A 29 10.11 14.79 4.53
N THR A 30 10.41 15.55 3.48
CA THR A 30 10.50 17.02 3.49
C THR A 30 11.40 17.55 4.61
N ASP A 31 10.79 18.04 5.68
CA ASP A 31 11.38 18.69 6.85
C ASP A 31 11.33 17.82 8.11
N ASP A 32 10.62 16.69 8.05
CA ASP A 32 10.46 15.75 9.17
C ASP A 32 11.33 14.50 8.98
N THR A 33 11.82 13.96 10.09
CA THR A 33 12.45 12.63 10.16
C THR A 33 11.71 11.74 11.14
N LEU A 34 11.52 10.48 10.77
CA LEU A 34 10.98 9.45 11.64
C LEU A 34 12.04 8.37 11.84
N THR A 35 12.46 8.17 13.08
CA THR A 35 13.52 7.23 13.42
C THR A 35 12.99 6.09 14.29
N VAL A 36 13.44 4.87 13.98
CA VAL A 36 13.33 3.71 14.86
C VAL A 36 14.76 3.24 15.14
N GLY A 37 15.19 3.17 16.39
CA GLY A 37 16.54 2.70 16.70
C GLY A 37 16.71 2.25 18.14
N SER A 38 17.78 1.51 18.39
CA SER A 38 18.25 1.16 19.72
C SER A 38 18.80 2.39 20.46
N ASP A 39 18.85 2.32 21.79
CA ASP A 39 19.34 3.43 22.63
C ASP A 39 20.75 3.89 22.25
N GLY A 40 21.66 2.94 21.98
CA GLY A 40 23.02 3.24 21.53
C GLY A 40 23.08 3.95 20.17
N PHE A 41 22.23 3.54 19.22
CA PHE A 41 22.11 4.18 17.91
C PHE A 41 21.58 5.61 18.06
N LEU A 42 20.48 5.80 18.79
CA LEU A 42 19.84 7.10 18.99
C LEU A 42 20.78 8.09 19.69
N LYS A 43 21.57 7.62 20.66
CA LYS A 43 22.59 8.45 21.31
C LYS A 43 23.64 8.95 20.32
N ARG A 44 24.18 8.07 19.47
CA ARG A 44 25.19 8.44 18.47
C ARG A 44 24.63 9.33 17.37
N GLU A 45 23.38 9.09 16.96
CA GLU A 45 22.68 9.96 16.01
C GLU A 45 22.58 11.39 16.57
N LYS A 46 22.13 11.53 17.83
CA LYS A 46 22.05 12.83 18.50
C LYS A 46 23.41 13.52 18.59
N GLU A 47 24.46 12.82 19.02
CA GLU A 47 25.83 13.36 19.08
C GLU A 47 26.33 13.82 17.69
N ALA A 48 25.99 13.10 16.63
CA ALA A 48 26.36 13.46 15.26
C ALA A 48 25.61 14.71 14.77
N ILE A 49 24.31 14.85 15.08
CA ILE A 49 23.51 16.02 14.75
C ILE A 49 24.05 17.27 15.47
N GLU A 50 24.35 17.15 16.77
CA GLU A 50 24.93 18.22 17.58
C GLU A 50 26.31 18.65 17.04
N LYS A 51 27.18 17.68 16.71
CA LYS A 51 28.50 17.94 16.13
C LYS A 51 28.43 18.61 14.76
N ALA A 52 27.44 18.26 13.96
CA ALA A 52 27.22 18.87 12.65
C ALA A 52 26.66 20.31 12.75
N GLY A 53 26.23 20.74 13.94
CA GLY A 53 25.65 22.07 14.16
C GLY A 53 24.28 22.24 13.51
N PHE A 54 23.55 21.14 13.26
CA PHE A 54 22.20 21.23 12.72
C PHE A 54 21.24 21.76 13.78
N ILE A 55 20.43 22.75 13.40
CA ILE A 55 19.33 23.22 14.24
C ILE A 55 18.21 22.19 14.10
N HIS A 56 17.85 21.54 15.21
CA HIS A 56 16.78 20.55 15.24
C HIS A 56 15.84 20.79 16.43
N LYS A 57 14.59 20.35 16.29
CA LYS A 57 13.65 20.30 17.41
C LYS A 57 14.07 19.19 18.39
N PRO A 58 13.66 19.26 19.66
CA PRO A 58 13.79 18.13 20.58
C PRO A 58 13.24 16.85 19.95
N ILE A 59 13.90 15.72 20.21
CA ILE A 59 13.44 14.41 19.74
C ILE A 59 12.20 14.04 20.56
N ASP A 60 11.05 13.94 19.89
CA ASP A 60 9.84 13.41 20.49
C ASP A 60 9.84 11.87 20.39
N ILE A 61 9.40 11.20 21.46
CA ILE A 61 9.38 9.74 21.54
C ILE A 61 7.92 9.28 21.58
N LEU A 62 7.58 8.28 20.76
CA LEU A 62 6.28 7.65 20.78
C LEU A 62 6.12 6.85 22.08
N THR A 63 5.15 7.23 22.91
CA THR A 63 4.76 6.47 24.11
C THR A 63 3.24 6.29 24.15
N PRO A 64 2.68 5.48 25.05
CA PRO A 64 1.22 5.38 25.19
C PRO A 64 0.55 6.72 25.53
N GLU A 65 1.27 7.64 26.18
CA GLU A 65 0.80 8.98 26.58
C GLU A 65 1.16 10.07 25.57
N ASN A 66 2.16 9.83 24.71
CA ASN A 66 2.69 10.82 23.77
C ASN A 66 2.61 10.33 22.32
N ASN A 67 1.78 11.01 21.52
CA ASN A 67 1.65 10.73 20.09
C ASN A 67 2.71 11.49 19.28
N LEU A 68 3.12 10.93 18.14
CA LEU A 68 3.98 11.62 17.18
C LEU A 68 3.17 12.21 16.03
N ASN A 69 3.62 13.36 15.51
CA ASN A 69 3.15 13.90 14.25
C ASN A 69 4.26 13.75 13.21
N PHE A 70 3.94 13.13 12.07
CA PHE A 70 4.87 12.96 10.97
C PHE A 70 4.13 13.24 9.66
N ASN A 71 4.53 14.30 8.96
CA ASN A 71 3.94 14.72 7.68
C ASN A 71 2.38 14.77 7.70
N GLY A 72 1.82 15.33 8.77
CA GLY A 72 0.37 15.48 8.95
C GLY A 72 -0.37 14.20 9.34
N SER A 73 0.35 13.12 9.63
CA SER A 73 -0.19 11.88 10.23
C SER A 73 0.12 11.84 11.71
N ILE A 74 -0.83 11.33 12.50
CA ILE A 74 -0.70 11.13 13.94
C ILE A 74 -0.44 9.65 14.18
N LEU A 75 0.74 9.34 14.72
CA LEU A 75 1.11 8.02 15.19
C LEU A 75 0.76 7.91 16.67
N SER A 76 0.01 6.88 17.07
CA SER A 76 -0.28 6.61 18.47
C SER A 76 -0.04 5.15 18.82
N LEU A 77 0.49 4.90 20.03
CA LEU A 77 0.77 3.57 20.56
C LEU A 77 -0.33 3.18 21.55
N LYS A 78 -1.07 2.10 21.26
CA LYS A 78 -2.15 1.57 22.12
C LYS A 78 -2.08 0.05 22.14
N ASP A 79 -2.06 -0.53 23.34
CA ASP A 79 -2.03 -1.99 23.52
C ASP A 79 -0.91 -2.68 22.72
N ASN A 80 0.30 -2.08 22.69
CA ASN A 80 1.45 -2.50 21.87
C ASN A 80 1.23 -2.46 20.35
N ASN A 81 0.18 -1.80 19.87
CA ASN A 81 -0.09 -1.60 18.46
C ASN A 81 0.10 -0.13 18.09
N ILE A 82 0.62 0.12 16.90
CA ILE A 82 0.78 1.47 16.35
C ILE A 82 -0.42 1.77 15.47
N THR A 83 -1.00 2.94 15.60
CA THR A 83 -2.07 3.41 14.69
C THR A 83 -1.63 4.68 14.00
N VAL A 84 -2.00 4.82 12.73
CA VAL A 84 -1.70 5.99 11.89
C VAL A 84 -3.02 6.58 11.43
N THR A 85 -3.30 7.80 11.85
CA THR A 85 -4.53 8.54 11.50
C THR A 85 -4.19 9.92 10.95
N GLN A 86 -5.11 10.55 10.22
CA GLN A 86 -4.89 11.88 9.62
C GLN A 86 -6.03 12.84 9.95
N ARG A 87 -6.49 12.84 11.21
CA ARG A 87 -7.61 13.66 11.70
C ARG A 87 -7.53 15.13 11.27
N GLN A 88 -6.34 15.74 11.37
CA GLN A 88 -6.13 17.14 11.00
C GLN A 88 -6.19 17.39 9.48
N GLN A 89 -5.79 16.41 8.66
CA GLN A 89 -5.92 16.55 7.20
C GLN A 89 -7.38 16.38 6.78
N ILE A 90 -8.09 15.46 7.41
CA ILE A 90 -9.51 15.21 7.15
C ILE A 90 -10.36 16.42 7.58
N SER A 91 -10.04 17.10 8.68
CA SER A 91 -10.77 18.32 9.08
C SER A 91 -10.67 19.47 8.08
N ASN A 92 -9.66 19.43 7.19
CA ASN A 92 -9.51 20.39 6.11
C ASN A 92 -10.29 20.01 4.83
N ILE A 93 -10.86 18.80 4.77
CA ILE A 93 -11.71 18.36 3.67
C ILE A 93 -13.09 19.02 3.80
N LYS A 94 -13.62 19.51 2.68
CA LYS A 94 -14.94 20.14 2.60
C LYS A 94 -15.70 19.59 1.40
N LYS A 95 -17.02 19.47 1.55
CA LYS A 95 -17.91 19.28 0.41
C LYS A 95 -17.81 20.46 -0.54
N ILE A 96 -17.92 20.16 -1.83
CA ILE A 96 -17.99 21.15 -2.90
C ILE A 96 -19.46 21.56 -3.07
N ASP A 97 -19.70 22.86 -3.08
CA ASP A 97 -21.01 23.45 -3.32
C ASP A 97 -21.33 23.49 -4.83
N LEU A 98 -22.37 22.77 -5.24
CA LEU A 98 -22.81 22.65 -6.63
C LEU A 98 -23.47 23.92 -7.18
N SER A 99 -23.86 24.87 -6.31
CA SER A 99 -24.47 26.14 -6.74
C SER A 99 -23.44 27.16 -7.26
N GLN A 100 -22.14 26.85 -7.12
CA GLN A 100 -21.07 27.76 -7.50
C GLN A 100 -20.87 27.87 -9.02
N PRO A 101 -20.35 29.02 -9.50
CA PRO A 101 -19.90 29.17 -10.88
C PRO A 101 -18.92 28.07 -11.32
N LEU A 102 -19.00 27.66 -12.59
CA LEU A 102 -18.26 26.51 -13.15
C LEU A 102 -16.74 26.59 -12.94
N ASN A 103 -16.16 27.79 -13.02
CA ASN A 103 -14.71 28.00 -12.79
C ASN A 103 -14.31 27.71 -11.33
N LEU A 104 -15.12 28.15 -10.37
CA LEU A 104 -14.91 27.87 -8.95
C LEU A 104 -15.17 26.40 -8.64
N LEU A 105 -16.19 25.80 -9.26
CA LEU A 105 -16.50 24.37 -9.15
C LEU A 105 -15.30 23.50 -9.55
N LYS A 106 -14.67 23.76 -10.70
CA LYS A 106 -13.48 23.03 -11.17
C LYS A 106 -12.28 23.19 -10.24
N THR A 107 -12.09 24.40 -9.73
CA THR A 107 -10.99 24.72 -8.79
C THR A 107 -11.18 23.95 -7.48
N HIS A 108 -12.39 23.99 -6.91
CA HIS A 108 -12.72 23.27 -5.69
C HIS A 108 -12.70 21.76 -5.87
N TYR A 109 -13.16 21.24 -7.02
CA TYR A 109 -13.04 19.83 -7.38
C TYR A 109 -11.59 19.37 -7.32
N THR A 110 -10.69 20.09 -7.99
CA THR A 110 -9.26 19.75 -8.01
C THR A 110 -8.65 19.79 -6.62
N ALA A 111 -8.93 20.85 -5.85
CA ALA A 111 -8.39 21.04 -4.51
C ALA A 111 -8.88 19.99 -3.50
N GLN A 112 -10.18 19.72 -3.45
CA GLN A 112 -10.75 18.76 -2.51
C GLN A 112 -10.43 17.32 -2.88
N ARG A 113 -10.39 16.99 -4.18
CA ARG A 113 -9.87 15.70 -4.66
C ARG A 113 -8.43 15.47 -4.21
N ALA A 114 -7.54 16.48 -4.35
CA ALA A 114 -6.15 16.34 -3.93
C ALA A 114 -6.01 16.12 -2.42
N ARG A 115 -6.78 16.85 -1.60
CA ARG A 115 -6.82 16.66 -0.14
C ARG A 115 -7.31 15.27 0.26
N GLY A 116 -8.42 14.83 -0.33
CA GLY A 116 -8.95 13.49 -0.10
C GLY A 116 -7.97 12.40 -0.51
N ALA A 117 -7.32 12.57 -1.68
CA ALA A 117 -6.33 11.63 -2.22
C ALA A 117 -5.14 11.45 -1.28
N TYR A 118 -4.63 12.54 -0.71
CA TYR A 118 -3.53 12.46 0.25
C TYR A 118 -3.88 11.57 1.47
N VAL A 119 -5.09 11.73 2.01
CA VAL A 119 -5.58 10.90 3.12
C VAL A 119 -5.74 9.44 2.68
N ALA A 120 -6.30 9.22 1.49
CA ALA A 120 -6.55 7.89 0.97
C ALA A 120 -5.27 7.08 0.72
N THR A 121 -4.18 7.73 0.35
CA THR A 121 -2.88 7.08 0.09
C THR A 121 -2.05 6.80 1.34
N VAL A 122 -2.42 7.38 2.49
CA VAL A 122 -1.62 7.27 3.72
C VAL A 122 -2.36 6.54 4.84
N SER A 123 -3.68 6.73 4.99
CA SER A 123 -4.42 6.16 6.13
C SER A 123 -5.81 5.61 5.82
N GLN A 124 -6.40 5.91 4.65
CA GLN A 124 -7.76 5.47 4.29
C GLN A 124 -7.80 4.75 2.93
N PRO A 125 -7.24 3.53 2.83
CA PRO A 125 -7.24 2.76 1.57
C PRO A 125 -8.62 2.61 0.93
N GLU A 126 -9.70 2.60 1.72
CA GLU A 126 -11.08 2.47 1.23
C GLU A 126 -11.50 3.59 0.26
N ALA A 127 -10.89 4.77 0.36
CA ALA A 127 -11.19 5.91 -0.50
C ALA A 127 -10.35 5.94 -1.80
N SER A 128 -9.37 5.04 -1.93
CA SER A 128 -8.36 5.09 -3.00
C SER A 128 -8.96 4.99 -4.40
N PHE A 129 -9.91 4.08 -4.62
CA PHE A 129 -10.57 3.93 -5.92
C PHE A 129 -11.30 5.22 -6.32
N ALA A 130 -12.18 5.72 -5.45
CA ALA A 130 -13.04 6.86 -5.77
C ALA A 130 -12.20 8.12 -6.11
N LEU A 131 -11.13 8.36 -5.36
CA LEU A 131 -10.24 9.50 -5.58
C LEU A 131 -9.33 9.33 -6.79
N SER A 132 -8.87 8.09 -7.06
CA SER A 132 -8.14 7.75 -8.27
C SER A 132 -9.01 7.93 -9.51
N HIS A 133 -10.26 7.47 -9.47
CA HIS A 133 -11.22 7.64 -10.56
C HIS A 133 -11.56 9.12 -10.78
N ALA A 134 -11.82 9.87 -9.69
CA ALA A 134 -12.05 11.32 -9.75
C ALA A 134 -10.88 12.09 -10.39
N ALA A 135 -9.64 11.60 -10.24
CA ALA A 135 -8.44 12.22 -10.80
C ALA A 135 -8.34 12.10 -12.33
N GLN A 136 -9.09 11.17 -12.92
CA GLN A 136 -9.11 10.94 -14.36
C GLN A 136 -10.02 11.95 -15.08
N CYS A 137 -10.91 12.62 -14.34
CA CYS A 137 -11.81 13.63 -14.88
C CYS A 137 -11.09 14.98 -15.00
N LYS A 138 -10.82 15.40 -16.25
CA LYS A 138 -10.21 16.70 -16.56
C LYS A 138 -11.22 17.85 -16.51
N GLU A 139 -12.46 17.56 -16.90
CA GLU A 139 -13.54 18.53 -17.04
C GLU A 139 -14.75 18.05 -16.22
N PRO A 140 -14.75 18.28 -14.88
CA PRO A 140 -15.76 17.74 -14.00
C PRO A 140 -17.13 18.36 -14.26
N THR A 141 -18.14 17.49 -14.35
CA THR A 141 -19.57 17.84 -14.39
C THR A 141 -20.16 17.84 -12.98
N ALA A 142 -21.42 18.28 -12.83
CA ALA A 142 -22.14 18.19 -11.57
C ALA A 142 -22.21 16.75 -11.02
N ILE A 143 -22.36 15.76 -11.91
CA ILE A 143 -22.40 14.33 -11.54
C ILE A 143 -21.05 13.88 -10.96
N ASP A 144 -19.93 14.33 -11.55
CA ASP A 144 -18.60 13.99 -11.04
C ASP A 144 -18.36 14.60 -9.65
N VAL A 145 -18.82 15.84 -9.46
CA VAL A 145 -18.75 16.53 -8.16
C VAL A 145 -19.61 15.82 -7.12
N GLU A 146 -20.80 15.34 -7.47
CA GLU A 146 -21.65 14.54 -6.57
C GLU A 146 -20.96 13.24 -6.15
N LYS A 147 -20.35 12.52 -7.09
CA LYS A 147 -19.59 11.29 -6.79
C LYS A 147 -18.41 11.59 -5.86
N LEU A 148 -17.62 12.63 -6.15
CA LEU A 148 -16.52 13.05 -5.30
C LEU A 148 -17.02 13.44 -3.90
N ASN A 149 -18.10 14.22 -3.81
CA ASN A 149 -18.70 14.63 -2.54
C ASN A 149 -19.13 13.44 -1.68
N LYS A 150 -19.66 12.36 -2.27
CA LYS A 150 -19.98 11.13 -1.51
C LYS A 150 -18.74 10.53 -0.84
N CYS A 151 -17.62 10.48 -1.57
CA CYS A 151 -16.34 10.02 -1.01
C CYS A 151 -15.84 10.95 0.09
N LEU A 152 -15.82 12.27 -0.15
CA LEU A 152 -15.35 13.25 0.83
C LEU A 152 -16.22 13.27 2.10
N GLU A 153 -17.53 13.12 1.96
CA GLU A 153 -18.45 12.97 3.10
C GLU A 153 -18.14 11.73 3.94
N TRP A 154 -17.82 10.61 3.28
CA TRP A 154 -17.40 9.42 3.99
C TRP A 154 -16.11 9.68 4.78
N GLN A 155 -15.11 10.33 4.17
CA GLN A 155 -13.86 10.67 4.88
C GLN A 155 -14.13 11.59 6.08
N ILE A 156 -14.95 12.64 5.91
CA ILE A 156 -15.33 13.58 6.99
C ILE A 156 -16.04 12.85 8.14
N LYS A 157 -16.98 11.95 7.84
CA LYS A 157 -17.71 11.16 8.85
C LYS A 157 -16.79 10.16 9.58
N ASN A 158 -15.70 9.76 8.95
CA ASN A 158 -14.74 8.78 9.46
C ASN A 158 -13.40 9.45 9.81
N ILE A 159 -13.46 10.58 10.53
CA ILE A 159 -12.28 11.42 10.82
C ILE A 159 -11.17 10.71 11.61
N ASP A 160 -11.54 9.70 12.40
CA ASP A 160 -10.62 8.89 13.21
C ASP A 160 -10.20 7.57 12.52
N ARG A 161 -10.66 7.34 11.28
CA ARG A 161 -10.30 6.16 10.51
C ARG A 161 -8.85 6.25 10.06
N GLY A 162 -8.12 5.15 10.24
CA GLY A 162 -6.72 5.03 9.90
C GLY A 162 -6.30 3.56 9.76
N ILE A 163 -4.99 3.32 9.67
CA ILE A 163 -4.40 1.98 9.65
C ILE A 163 -3.79 1.63 10.99
N LYS A 164 -3.79 0.34 11.32
CA LYS A 164 -3.23 -0.21 12.55
C LYS A 164 -2.12 -1.20 12.19
N PHE A 165 -1.06 -1.21 12.98
CA PHE A 165 0.06 -2.13 12.88
C PHE A 165 0.11 -2.96 14.16
N VAL A 166 -0.04 -4.27 14.01
CA VAL A 166 0.02 -5.24 15.11
C VAL A 166 1.36 -5.97 15.09
N LYS A 167 1.75 -6.52 16.24
CA LYS A 167 2.94 -7.37 16.34
C LYS A 167 2.72 -8.65 15.52
N LEU A 168 3.66 -8.96 14.64
CA LEU A 168 3.69 -10.19 13.86
C LEU A 168 4.76 -11.15 14.41
N ASP A 169 4.55 -12.44 14.21
CA ASP A 169 5.59 -13.44 14.45
C ASP A 169 6.67 -13.41 13.34
N LEU A 170 7.83 -12.84 13.67
CA LEU A 170 8.98 -12.74 12.76
C LEU A 170 9.49 -14.08 12.22
N ALA A 171 9.22 -15.20 12.88
CA ALA A 171 9.65 -16.51 12.39
C ALA A 171 8.86 -16.97 11.16
N SER A 172 7.62 -16.47 11.00
CA SER A 172 6.66 -16.92 9.98
C SER A 172 6.19 -15.80 9.04
N ILE A 173 6.88 -14.66 9.03
CA ILE A 173 6.48 -13.54 8.18
C ILE A 173 6.54 -13.90 6.69
N LYS A 174 5.54 -13.41 5.95
CA LYS A 174 5.45 -13.49 4.48
C LYS A 174 4.83 -12.22 3.92
N ILE A 175 5.25 -11.86 2.73
CA ILE A 175 4.66 -10.76 1.97
C ILE A 175 3.57 -11.34 1.09
N VAL A 176 2.39 -10.76 1.14
CA VAL A 176 1.25 -11.19 0.30
C VAL A 176 0.78 -10.01 -0.52
N VAL A 177 0.68 -10.23 -1.83
CA VAL A 177 0.26 -9.23 -2.82
C VAL A 177 -1.07 -9.66 -3.39
N PHE A 178 -2.11 -8.88 -3.13
CA PHE A 178 -3.42 -9.07 -3.74
C PHE A 178 -3.55 -8.13 -4.91
N THR A 179 -3.96 -8.64 -6.07
CA THR A 179 -4.19 -7.81 -7.26
C THR A 179 -5.58 -8.03 -7.82
N ASP A 180 -6.15 -6.97 -8.40
CA ASP A 180 -7.42 -7.03 -9.12
C ASP A 180 -7.39 -6.04 -10.28
N SER A 181 -8.23 -6.28 -11.28
CA SER A 181 -8.51 -5.30 -12.33
C SER A 181 -10.00 -5.19 -12.61
N ALA A 182 -10.40 -4.00 -13.06
CA ALA A 182 -11.71 -3.79 -13.66
C ALA A 182 -11.51 -3.42 -15.12
N PHE A 183 -11.79 -4.37 -16.01
CA PHE A 183 -11.59 -4.21 -17.44
C PHE A 183 -12.55 -3.18 -18.05
N ALA A 184 -12.00 -2.21 -18.78
CA ALA A 184 -12.75 -1.20 -19.54
C ALA A 184 -13.86 -0.48 -18.74
N ASN A 185 -13.66 -0.30 -17.43
CA ASN A 185 -14.66 0.23 -16.51
C ASN A 185 -14.66 1.76 -16.40
N ASN A 186 -13.60 2.43 -16.87
CA ASN A 186 -13.54 3.88 -16.88
C ASN A 186 -14.38 4.45 -18.04
N SER A 187 -14.73 5.74 -17.94
CA SER A 187 -15.57 6.42 -18.94
C SER A 187 -14.99 6.43 -20.36
N ASP A 188 -13.67 6.31 -20.49
CA ASP A 188 -12.97 6.21 -21.77
C ASP A 188 -12.60 4.77 -22.18
N TYR A 189 -13.26 3.78 -21.57
CA TYR A 189 -13.02 2.34 -21.79
C TYR A 189 -11.61 1.87 -21.42
N SER A 190 -10.84 2.67 -20.69
CA SER A 190 -9.63 2.19 -20.03
C SER A 190 -9.97 1.34 -18.80
N SER A 191 -9.03 0.51 -18.39
CA SER A 191 -9.18 -0.36 -17.21
C SER A 191 -8.62 0.31 -15.96
N GLN A 192 -9.26 0.07 -14.82
CA GLN A 192 -8.67 0.35 -13.51
C GLN A 192 -7.91 -0.89 -13.03
N ILE A 193 -6.71 -0.71 -12.51
CA ILE A 193 -5.91 -1.76 -11.88
C ILE A 193 -5.58 -1.37 -10.45
N GLY A 194 -5.44 -2.35 -9.58
CA GLY A 194 -5.09 -2.09 -8.20
C GLY A 194 -4.47 -3.29 -7.50
N TYR A 195 -3.83 -2.99 -6.38
CA TYR A 195 -3.24 -4.00 -5.52
C TYR A 195 -3.22 -3.56 -4.05
N VAL A 196 -3.09 -4.54 -3.17
CA VAL A 196 -2.86 -4.36 -1.73
C VAL A 196 -1.72 -5.31 -1.32
N ILE A 197 -0.69 -4.77 -0.70
CA ILE A 197 0.49 -5.51 -0.21
C ILE A 197 0.46 -5.50 1.31
N VAL A 198 0.59 -6.69 1.90
CA VAL A 198 0.61 -6.89 3.34
C VAL A 198 1.84 -7.69 3.77
N LEU A 199 2.30 -7.44 5.00
CA LEU A 199 3.15 -8.37 5.75
C LEU A 199 2.24 -9.18 6.65
N ALA A 200 2.27 -10.50 6.56
CA ALA A 200 1.42 -11.40 7.34
C ALA A 200 2.24 -12.49 8.04
N ASP A 201 1.69 -13.09 9.09
CA ASP A 201 2.26 -14.26 9.77
C ASP A 201 1.38 -15.52 9.58
N ASP A 202 1.80 -16.65 10.13
CA ASP A 202 1.04 -17.91 10.05
C ASP A 202 -0.21 -17.93 10.95
N SER A 203 -0.31 -17.00 11.89
CA SER A 203 -1.52 -16.79 12.71
C SER A 203 -2.57 -15.93 12.01
N LYS A 204 -2.37 -15.63 10.72
CA LYS A 204 -3.22 -14.79 9.88
C LYS A 204 -3.22 -13.31 10.27
N ASN A 205 -2.37 -12.88 11.21
CA ASN A 205 -2.21 -11.45 11.50
C ASN A 205 -1.52 -10.80 10.31
N ALA A 206 -1.90 -9.56 9.99
CA ALA A 206 -1.40 -8.84 8.83
C ALA A 206 -1.35 -7.33 9.05
N ASN A 207 -0.31 -6.71 8.49
CA ASN A 207 -0.13 -5.27 8.44
C ASN A 207 -0.11 -4.82 6.98
N ILE A 208 -0.90 -3.81 6.63
CA ILE A 208 -0.87 -3.20 5.30
C ILE A 208 0.45 -2.44 5.14
N LEU A 209 1.22 -2.79 4.11
CA LEU A 209 2.47 -2.09 3.77
C LEU A 209 2.24 -1.03 2.69
N HIS A 210 1.46 -1.37 1.66
CA HIS A 210 1.22 -0.49 0.53
C HIS A 210 -0.05 -0.88 -0.22
N TRP A 211 -0.69 0.07 -0.89
CA TRP A 211 -1.84 -0.18 -1.76
C TRP A 211 -1.84 0.81 -2.92
N SER A 212 -2.54 0.47 -3.99
CA SER A 212 -2.70 1.37 -5.12
C SER A 212 -3.98 1.11 -5.87
N SER A 213 -4.57 2.20 -6.36
CA SER A 213 -5.64 2.21 -7.34
C SER A 213 -5.25 3.16 -8.44
N THR A 214 -5.05 2.68 -9.67
CA THR A 214 -4.65 3.52 -10.79
C THR A 214 -5.32 3.11 -12.09
N LYS A 215 -5.50 4.08 -12.97
CA LYS A 215 -5.82 3.81 -14.37
C LYS A 215 -4.67 3.05 -15.02
N CYS A 216 -4.98 1.93 -15.67
CA CYS A 216 -4.02 1.20 -16.45
C CYS A 216 -3.50 2.11 -17.58
N ARG A 217 -2.18 2.33 -17.62
CA ARG A 217 -1.54 3.19 -18.64
C ARG A 217 -1.62 2.60 -20.04
N ARG A 218 -1.70 1.27 -20.14
CA ARG A 218 -1.82 0.55 -21.41
C ARG A 218 -3.30 0.25 -21.67
N VAL A 219 -3.76 0.53 -22.88
CA VAL A 219 -5.10 0.11 -23.30
C VAL A 219 -5.11 -1.41 -23.44
N THR A 220 -5.83 -2.07 -22.55
CA THR A 220 -6.01 -3.52 -22.53
C THR A 220 -7.11 -3.93 -23.51
N ARG A 221 -6.92 -5.05 -24.21
CA ARG A 221 -7.90 -5.59 -25.17
C ARG A 221 -8.64 -6.83 -24.67
N SER A 222 -8.34 -7.27 -23.46
CA SER A 222 -8.97 -8.41 -22.80
C SER A 222 -8.90 -8.26 -21.28
N VAL A 223 -9.78 -8.99 -20.58
CA VAL A 223 -9.74 -9.11 -19.11
C VAL A 223 -8.40 -9.69 -18.65
N LEU A 224 -7.90 -10.74 -19.33
CA LEU A 224 -6.60 -11.34 -19.01
C LEU A 224 -5.46 -10.30 -19.05
N ALA A 225 -5.48 -9.38 -20.01
CA ALA A 225 -4.47 -8.33 -20.11
C ALA A 225 -4.51 -7.35 -18.93
N SER A 226 -5.70 -6.92 -18.49
CA SER A 226 -5.82 -6.02 -17.35
C SER A 226 -5.42 -6.69 -16.03
N GLU A 227 -5.82 -7.95 -15.84
CA GLU A 227 -5.42 -8.76 -14.69
C GLU A 227 -3.90 -8.96 -14.64
N LEU A 228 -3.29 -9.28 -15.79
CA LEU A 228 -1.84 -9.45 -15.89
C LEU A 228 -1.09 -8.15 -15.54
N TYR A 229 -1.56 -6.99 -16.03
CA TYR A 229 -0.93 -5.72 -15.70
C TYR A 229 -1.11 -5.33 -14.23
N ALA A 230 -2.24 -5.67 -13.61
CA ALA A 230 -2.42 -5.49 -12.17
C ALA A 230 -1.40 -6.35 -11.40
N LEU A 231 -1.26 -7.63 -11.77
CA LEU A 231 -0.32 -8.55 -11.15
C LEU A 231 1.13 -8.10 -11.27
N VAL A 232 1.57 -7.71 -12.48
CA VAL A 232 2.93 -7.19 -12.71
C VAL A 232 3.18 -5.96 -11.84
N HIS A 233 2.25 -5.01 -11.82
CA HIS A 233 2.42 -3.78 -11.03
C HIS A 233 2.46 -4.06 -9.52
N GLY A 234 1.68 -5.02 -9.03
CA GLY A 234 1.74 -5.46 -7.63
C GLY A 234 3.05 -6.17 -7.31
N PHE A 235 3.50 -7.09 -8.18
CA PHE A 235 4.73 -7.86 -8.02
C PHE A 235 5.98 -6.96 -8.01
N ASP A 236 6.07 -5.98 -8.92
CA ASP A 236 7.19 -5.05 -8.99
C ASP A 236 7.37 -4.30 -7.67
N MET A 237 6.27 -3.76 -7.13
CA MET A 237 6.29 -3.02 -5.87
C MET A 237 6.61 -3.93 -4.67
N ALA A 238 6.03 -5.13 -4.65
CA ALA A 238 6.27 -6.08 -3.58
C ALA A 238 7.71 -6.60 -3.55
N SER A 239 8.33 -6.80 -4.71
CA SER A 239 9.73 -7.24 -4.83
C SER A 239 10.70 -6.22 -4.24
N VAL A 240 10.41 -4.94 -4.47
CA VAL A 240 11.13 -3.81 -3.88
C VAL A 240 10.96 -3.76 -2.36
N ILE A 241 9.72 -3.87 -1.87
CA ILE A 241 9.40 -3.86 -0.44
C ILE A 241 10.10 -5.05 0.24
N LYS A 242 10.01 -6.25 -0.36
CA LYS A 242 10.68 -7.47 0.10
C LYS A 242 12.18 -7.24 0.27
N THR A 243 12.85 -6.78 -0.78
CA THR A 243 14.30 -6.55 -0.75
C THR A 243 14.70 -5.58 0.35
N THR A 244 13.91 -4.53 0.58
CA THR A 244 14.15 -3.56 1.65
C THR A 244 13.93 -4.19 3.03
N LEU A 245 12.83 -4.92 3.22
CA LEU A 245 12.52 -5.58 4.49
C LEU A 245 13.53 -6.67 4.85
N GLU A 246 13.95 -7.50 3.89
CA GLU A 246 14.98 -8.54 4.11
C GLU A 246 16.28 -7.92 4.61
N LYS A 247 16.70 -6.78 4.06
CA LYS A 247 17.90 -6.08 4.53
C LYS A 247 17.73 -5.49 5.94
N ILE A 248 16.58 -4.87 6.22
CA ILE A 248 16.28 -4.27 7.53
C ILE A 248 16.17 -5.35 8.61
N LEU A 249 15.49 -6.46 8.31
CA LEU A 249 15.18 -7.52 9.27
C LEU A 249 16.27 -8.59 9.38
N LYS A 250 17.28 -8.58 8.51
CA LYS A 250 18.44 -9.49 8.51
C LYS A 250 18.99 -9.84 9.90
N PRO A 251 19.10 -8.90 10.86
CA PRO A 251 19.63 -9.23 12.19
C PRO A 251 18.75 -10.17 13.02
N TRP A 252 17.44 -10.20 12.78
CA TRP A 252 16.47 -11.04 13.52
C TRP A 252 15.83 -12.13 12.64
N HIS A 253 15.86 -11.96 11.33
CA HIS A 253 15.27 -12.87 10.35
C HIS A 253 16.27 -13.06 9.20
N SER A 254 17.00 -14.17 9.23
CA SER A 254 18.06 -14.48 8.25
C SER A 254 17.56 -15.24 7.02
N SER A 255 16.34 -15.75 7.07
CA SER A 255 15.72 -16.49 5.95
C SER A 255 15.15 -15.51 4.92
N PRO A 256 15.06 -15.88 3.63
CA PRO A 256 14.33 -15.10 2.65
C PRO A 256 12.85 -15.00 3.02
N ILE A 257 12.26 -13.82 2.91
CA ILE A 257 10.85 -13.61 3.21
C ILE A 257 10.02 -14.14 2.02
N PRO A 258 9.11 -15.11 2.23
CA PRO A 258 8.25 -15.59 1.16
C PRO A 258 7.43 -14.46 0.53
N LEU A 259 7.32 -14.46 -0.80
CA LEU A 259 6.46 -13.53 -1.53
C LEU A 259 5.36 -14.32 -2.24
N ILE A 260 4.13 -14.09 -1.80
CA ILE A 260 2.93 -14.76 -2.28
C ILE A 260 2.16 -13.76 -3.13
N THR A 261 1.78 -14.18 -4.33
CA THR A 261 0.92 -13.40 -5.23
C THR A 261 -0.46 -14.03 -5.29
N CYS A 262 -1.49 -13.22 -5.10
CA CYS A 262 -2.88 -13.63 -5.06
C CYS A 262 -3.68 -12.93 -6.16
N THR A 263 -4.43 -13.71 -6.92
CA THR A 263 -5.38 -13.25 -7.93
C THR A 263 -6.70 -14.01 -7.79
N ASP A 264 -7.81 -13.37 -8.09
CA ASP A 264 -9.12 -14.03 -8.22
C ASP A 264 -9.45 -14.44 -9.67
N SER A 265 -8.57 -14.09 -10.62
CA SER A 265 -8.70 -14.47 -12.02
C SER A 265 -8.16 -15.88 -12.28
N HIS A 266 -9.08 -16.84 -12.37
CA HIS A 266 -8.75 -18.21 -12.79
C HIS A 266 -8.00 -18.25 -14.12
N SER A 267 -8.37 -17.38 -15.07
CA SER A 267 -7.74 -17.32 -16.39
C SER A 267 -6.27 -16.88 -16.32
N LEU A 268 -5.93 -15.95 -15.43
CA LEU A 268 -4.56 -15.52 -15.19
C LEU A 268 -3.77 -16.62 -14.48
N PHE A 269 -4.35 -17.23 -13.44
CA PHE A 269 -3.74 -18.35 -12.73
C PHE A 269 -3.39 -19.50 -13.67
N ASP A 270 -4.36 -19.96 -14.46
CA ASP A 270 -4.15 -21.01 -15.46
C ASP A 270 -3.09 -20.63 -16.49
N CYS A 271 -3.08 -19.35 -16.92
CA CYS A 271 -2.08 -18.85 -17.84
C CYS A 271 -0.68 -18.94 -17.24
N LEU A 272 -0.48 -18.59 -15.97
CA LEU A 272 0.83 -18.64 -15.32
C LEU A 272 1.28 -20.09 -15.07
N VAL A 273 0.38 -20.94 -14.58
CA VAL A 273 0.70 -22.29 -14.09
C VAL A 273 0.78 -23.32 -15.21
N LYS A 274 -0.17 -23.38 -16.13
CA LYS A 274 -0.28 -24.47 -17.12
C LYS A 274 0.59 -24.27 -18.36
N ILE A 275 1.58 -23.37 -18.30
CA ILE A 275 2.37 -22.93 -19.46
C ILE A 275 1.45 -22.50 -20.62
N GLY A 276 0.29 -21.92 -20.29
CA GLY A 276 -0.69 -21.47 -21.28
C GLY A 276 -0.05 -20.46 -22.24
N THR A 277 -0.46 -20.50 -23.50
CA THR A 277 -0.12 -19.43 -24.45
C THR A 277 -1.33 -18.53 -24.64
N THR A 278 -1.08 -17.24 -24.91
CA THR A 278 -2.13 -16.32 -25.34
C THR A 278 -1.93 -15.96 -26.81
N ASN A 279 -3.04 -15.69 -27.49
CA ASN A 279 -3.05 -15.18 -28.86
C ASN A 279 -2.42 -13.78 -28.93
N GLU A 280 -2.54 -12.99 -27.84
CA GLU A 280 -1.91 -11.69 -27.75
C GLU A 280 -0.42 -11.82 -27.40
N LYS A 281 0.42 -11.94 -28.42
CA LYS A 281 1.86 -12.22 -28.29
C LYS A 281 2.62 -11.24 -27.40
N ARG A 282 2.17 -9.99 -27.26
CA ARG A 282 2.83 -8.99 -26.40
C ARG A 282 2.71 -9.33 -24.91
N LEU A 283 1.58 -9.87 -24.46
CA LEU A 283 1.37 -10.27 -23.07
C LEU A 283 2.31 -11.41 -22.66
N MET A 284 2.77 -12.22 -23.63
CA MET A 284 3.71 -13.30 -23.34
C MET A 284 5.01 -12.82 -22.72
N ILE A 285 5.44 -11.58 -22.99
CA ILE A 285 6.65 -11.00 -22.38
C ILE A 285 6.47 -10.92 -20.87
N ASP A 286 5.40 -10.27 -20.44
CA ASP A 286 5.07 -10.10 -19.02
C ASP A 286 4.79 -11.45 -18.33
N ILE A 287 4.11 -12.38 -19.01
CA ILE A 287 3.89 -13.75 -18.52
C ILE A 287 5.22 -14.49 -18.34
N MET A 288 6.16 -14.39 -19.31
CA MET A 288 7.47 -15.05 -19.20
C MET A 288 8.29 -14.45 -18.06
N CYS A 289 8.24 -13.13 -17.85
CA CYS A 289 8.90 -12.48 -16.72
C CYS A 289 8.38 -13.01 -15.38
N LEU A 290 7.06 -13.12 -15.20
CA LEU A 290 6.47 -13.67 -13.99
C LEU A 290 6.81 -15.16 -13.78
N ARG A 291 6.78 -15.97 -14.85
CA ARG A 291 7.21 -17.37 -14.76
C ARG A 291 8.68 -17.48 -14.40
N GLN A 292 9.54 -16.64 -14.97
CA GLN A 292 10.96 -16.61 -14.63
C GLN A 292 11.18 -16.17 -13.18
N ALA A 293 10.44 -15.18 -12.68
CA ALA A 293 10.49 -14.76 -11.29
C ALA A 293 10.09 -15.90 -10.34
N TYR A 294 9.03 -16.66 -10.69
CA TYR A 294 8.64 -17.87 -9.98
C TYR A 294 9.72 -18.97 -10.08
N GLU A 295 10.33 -19.17 -11.25
CA GLU A 295 11.44 -20.11 -11.44
C GLU A 295 12.69 -19.74 -10.62
N ARG A 296 12.92 -18.46 -10.37
CA ARG A 296 14.03 -17.92 -9.56
C ARG A 296 13.71 -17.83 -8.07
N ARG A 297 12.51 -18.26 -7.64
CA ARG A 297 12.00 -18.14 -6.26
C ARG A 297 11.89 -16.68 -5.77
N GLU A 298 11.81 -15.72 -6.69
CA GLU A 298 11.46 -14.34 -6.36
C GLU A 298 9.99 -14.28 -5.92
N ILE A 299 9.11 -15.00 -6.64
CA ILE A 299 7.76 -15.37 -6.23
C ILE A 299 7.82 -16.78 -5.61
N THR A 300 7.38 -16.92 -4.38
CA THR A 300 7.33 -18.21 -3.68
C THR A 300 6.08 -18.99 -4.07
N GLU A 301 4.93 -18.31 -4.15
CA GLU A 301 3.63 -18.93 -4.44
C GLU A 301 2.76 -18.02 -5.30
N ILE A 302 2.00 -18.66 -6.20
CA ILE A 302 0.92 -18.04 -6.95
C ILE A 302 -0.37 -18.71 -6.49
N VAL A 303 -1.31 -17.93 -5.98
CA VAL A 303 -2.52 -18.41 -5.33
C VAL A 303 -3.75 -17.84 -6.03
N TRP A 304 -4.65 -18.74 -6.42
CA TRP A 304 -5.97 -18.38 -6.90
C TRP A 304 -6.97 -18.35 -5.74
N ILE A 305 -7.56 -17.20 -5.47
CA ILE A 305 -8.48 -16.96 -4.35
C ILE A 305 -9.90 -16.60 -4.84
N PRO A 306 -10.93 -16.74 -3.99
CA PRO A 306 -12.24 -16.15 -4.24
C PRO A 306 -12.17 -14.62 -4.24
N GLY A 307 -12.87 -13.96 -5.17
CA GLY A 307 -12.91 -12.49 -5.22
C GLY A 307 -13.43 -11.84 -3.93
N GLN A 308 -14.33 -12.50 -3.18
CA GLN A 308 -14.80 -11.99 -1.89
C GLN A 308 -13.69 -11.91 -0.82
N SER A 309 -12.64 -12.72 -0.98
CA SER A 309 -11.45 -12.75 -0.13
C SER A 309 -10.34 -11.83 -0.65
N ASN A 310 -10.53 -11.16 -1.79
CA ASN A 310 -9.55 -10.27 -2.39
C ASN A 310 -9.71 -8.83 -1.82
N PRO A 311 -8.77 -8.28 -1.06
CA PRO A 311 -8.83 -6.89 -0.62
C PRO A 311 -8.62 -5.89 -1.78
N ALA A 312 -7.95 -6.30 -2.86
CA ALA A 312 -7.70 -5.44 -4.03
C ALA A 312 -8.97 -5.12 -4.83
N ASP A 313 -10.06 -5.85 -4.61
CA ASP A 313 -11.39 -5.59 -5.19
C ASP A 313 -11.91 -4.18 -4.86
N SER A 314 -11.48 -3.61 -3.73
CA SER A 314 -11.80 -2.22 -3.35
C SER A 314 -10.93 -1.18 -4.05
N MET A 315 -9.88 -1.59 -4.75
CA MET A 315 -8.99 -0.70 -5.50
C MET A 315 -9.46 -0.49 -6.96
N THR A 316 -10.44 -1.25 -7.45
CA THR A 316 -10.80 -1.27 -8.87
C THR A 316 -12.26 -0.95 -9.16
N LYS A 317 -13.13 -1.05 -8.15
CA LYS A 317 -14.58 -0.96 -8.28
C LYS A 317 -15.15 0.07 -7.29
N GLU A 318 -16.08 0.89 -7.76
CA GLU A 318 -16.90 1.73 -6.88
C GLU A 318 -17.83 0.82 -6.09
N ARG A 319 -17.83 0.94 -4.76
CA ARG A 319 -18.74 0.18 -3.91
C ARG A 319 -19.35 1.08 -2.85
N GLU A 320 -20.63 0.88 -2.58
CA GLU A 320 -21.32 1.52 -1.46
C GLU A 320 -20.72 1.07 -0.11
N LYS A 321 -20.17 -0.16 -0.07
CA LYS A 321 -19.47 -0.72 1.09
C LYS A 321 -18.13 -1.31 0.67
N CYS A 322 -17.08 -0.99 1.44
CA CYS A 322 -15.76 -1.60 1.31
C CYS A 322 -15.87 -3.15 1.29
N CYS A 323 -15.04 -3.81 0.47
CA CYS A 323 -15.07 -5.27 0.41
C CYS A 323 -14.75 -5.88 1.80
N LYS A 324 -15.36 -7.04 2.10
CA LYS A 324 -15.22 -7.69 3.41
C LYS A 324 -13.76 -7.98 3.74
N ALA A 325 -12.97 -8.41 2.75
CA ALA A 325 -11.55 -8.69 2.91
C ALA A 325 -10.75 -7.46 3.33
N LEU A 326 -10.87 -6.32 2.63
CA LEU A 326 -10.18 -5.09 2.99
C LEU A 326 -10.66 -4.56 4.35
N LYS A 327 -11.97 -4.62 4.62
CA LYS A 327 -12.50 -4.23 5.92
C LYS A 327 -11.90 -5.05 7.06
N ASN A 328 -11.85 -6.38 6.93
CA ASN A 328 -11.28 -7.26 7.93
C ASN A 328 -9.77 -7.00 8.14
N LEU A 329 -9.06 -6.73 7.05
CA LEU A 329 -7.64 -6.38 7.08
C LEU A 329 -7.39 -5.07 7.85
N ILE A 330 -8.22 -4.04 7.66
CA ILE A 330 -8.07 -2.74 8.34
C ILE A 330 -8.55 -2.81 9.80
N ASP A 331 -9.72 -3.40 10.04
CA ASP A 331 -10.36 -3.38 11.36
C ASP A 331 -9.65 -4.33 12.33
N ASN A 332 -9.30 -5.53 11.83
CA ASN A 332 -8.84 -6.64 12.66
C ASN A 332 -7.39 -7.03 12.42
N ASN A 333 -6.70 -6.46 11.42
CA ASN A 333 -5.36 -6.88 11.01
C ASN A 333 -5.31 -8.38 10.69
N VAL A 334 -6.35 -8.90 10.03
CA VAL A 334 -6.41 -10.33 9.67
C VAL A 334 -6.58 -10.47 8.16
N VAL A 335 -5.76 -11.34 7.58
CA VAL A 335 -5.87 -11.76 6.19
C VAL A 335 -6.20 -13.24 6.11
N ASP A 336 -7.23 -13.59 5.35
CA ASP A 336 -7.59 -14.99 5.11
C ASP A 336 -7.35 -15.33 3.64
N ILE A 337 -6.33 -16.15 3.41
CA ILE A 337 -6.03 -16.69 2.09
C ILE A 337 -6.71 -18.06 2.03
N ASP A 338 -7.93 -18.07 1.51
CA ASP A 338 -8.70 -19.30 1.27
C ASP A 338 -8.57 -19.67 -0.21
N PRO A 339 -7.65 -20.57 -0.60
CA PRO A 339 -7.32 -20.79 -2.00
C PRO A 339 -8.32 -21.74 -2.67
N TYR A 340 -8.79 -21.37 -3.87
CA TYR A 340 -9.39 -22.35 -4.79
C TYR A 340 -8.31 -23.25 -5.44
N GLY A 341 -7.09 -22.74 -5.55
CA GLY A 341 -5.93 -23.49 -6.01
C GLY A 341 -4.65 -22.71 -5.75
N TRP A 342 -3.54 -23.40 -5.57
CA TRP A 342 -2.24 -22.78 -5.38
C TRP A 342 -1.16 -23.65 -6.01
N VAL A 343 -0.04 -23.01 -6.37
CA VAL A 343 1.18 -23.73 -6.72
C VAL A 343 2.28 -23.23 -5.81
N GLN A 344 2.86 -24.18 -5.08
CA GLN A 344 4.01 -23.99 -4.21
C GLN A 344 5.16 -24.82 -4.77
N ARG A 345 6.36 -24.25 -4.73
CA ARG A 345 7.55 -24.98 -5.13
C ARG A 345 8.21 -25.62 -3.91
N SER A 346 8.29 -26.95 -3.92
CA SER A 346 9.04 -27.75 -2.93
C SER A 346 10.54 -27.46 -2.92
#